data_AF-D6SSK3-F1
#
_entry.id   AF-D6SSK3-F1
#
_cell.length_a   1.000
_cell.length_b   1.000
_cell.length_c   1.000
_cell.angle_alpha   90.00
_cell.angle_beta   90.00
_cell.angle_gamma   90.00
#
_symmetry.space_group_name_H-M   'P 1'
#
loop_
_entity.id
_entity.type
_entity.pdbx_description
1 polymer ?
#
loop_
_entity_poly.entity_id
_entity_poly.type
_entity_poly.pdbx_seq_one_letter_code
_entity_poly.pdbx_strand_id
1 'polypeptide(L)'
;MRYKGINHIALATGDLNATIRFWRDLVGLRLIAGLGRPGYRQYFFEIGPRDMLLFFEWNHVQPIPEKDHGVPVQGPFGFDHLALEVETLEDMWQIYDRLKAADIWVSEILDHGFIYSLYSFDPNNIPIEFSWANPEFDLRKTPRMQDSKPVFEARKGPDPLPDVWPEVSEPTLPQEQKIYPGEGSELRSKKNRW
;
A
#
# COMPACT_ATOMS: atom_id res chain seq x y z
N MET A 1 3.74 15.02 -16.36
CA MET A 1 2.58 14.66 -15.51
C MET A 1 2.92 14.99 -14.06
N ARG A 2 1.94 15.12 -13.15
CA ARG A 2 2.21 15.38 -11.72
C ARG A 2 1.36 14.43 -10.86
N TYR A 3 2.02 13.63 -10.04
CA TYR A 3 1.38 12.69 -9.11
C TYR A 3 1.28 13.30 -7.70
N LYS A 4 0.36 12.81 -6.86
CA LYS A 4 0.12 13.34 -5.50
C LYS A 4 0.36 12.33 -4.37
N GLY A 5 0.58 11.06 -4.69
CA GLY A 5 0.64 9.94 -3.75
C GLY A 5 -0.03 8.70 -4.32
N ILE A 6 -0.28 7.69 -3.47
CA ILE A 6 -1.01 6.47 -3.81
C ILE A 6 -2.46 6.70 -3.38
N ASN A 7 -3.40 6.89 -4.32
CA ASN A 7 -4.78 7.12 -3.89
C ASN A 7 -5.35 5.93 -3.10
N HIS A 8 -5.10 4.72 -3.57
CA HIS A 8 -5.37 3.51 -2.80
C HIS A 8 -4.55 2.33 -3.33
N ILE A 9 -4.36 1.33 -2.46
CA ILE A 9 -3.98 -0.03 -2.84
C ILE A 9 -5.17 -0.96 -2.62
N ALA A 10 -5.39 -1.88 -3.57
CA ALA A 10 -6.48 -2.85 -3.54
C ALA A 10 -5.91 -4.26 -3.33
N LEU A 11 -6.31 -4.89 -2.23
CA LEU A 11 -5.95 -6.24 -1.85
C LEU A 11 -7.20 -7.11 -1.75
N ALA A 12 -7.05 -8.40 -1.53
CA ALA A 12 -8.16 -9.34 -1.43
C ALA A 12 -8.06 -10.17 -0.15
N THR A 13 -9.20 -10.56 0.39
CA THR A 13 -9.32 -11.39 1.59
C THR A 13 -10.43 -12.43 1.43
N GLY A 14 -10.24 -13.57 2.09
CA GLY A 14 -11.29 -14.57 2.29
C GLY A 14 -12.16 -14.33 3.53
N ASP A 15 -11.71 -13.48 4.46
CA ASP A 15 -12.41 -13.16 5.71
C ASP A 15 -12.30 -11.64 5.99
N LEU A 16 -13.34 -10.90 5.56
CA LEU A 16 -13.38 -9.46 5.77
C LEU A 16 -13.56 -9.09 7.25
N ASN A 17 -14.12 -9.97 8.09
CA ASN A 17 -14.25 -9.69 9.52
C ASN A 17 -12.90 -9.73 10.22
N ALA A 18 -12.08 -10.75 9.95
CA ALA A 18 -10.71 -10.83 10.46
C ALA A 18 -9.88 -9.63 9.97
N THR A 19 -10.03 -9.29 8.69
CA THR A 19 -9.37 -8.12 8.07
C THR A 19 -9.78 -6.81 8.76
N ILE A 20 -11.07 -6.58 9.02
CA ILE A 20 -11.53 -5.37 9.73
C ILE A 20 -10.97 -5.34 11.17
N ARG A 21 -11.03 -6.47 11.90
CA ARG A 21 -10.51 -6.51 13.28
C ARG A 21 -9.01 -6.19 13.33
N PHE A 22 -8.25 -6.69 12.38
CA PHE A 22 -6.82 -6.36 12.29
C PHE A 22 -6.61 -4.89 11.91
N TRP A 23 -7.09 -4.46 10.75
CA TRP A 23 -6.75 -3.14 10.22
C TRP A 23 -7.42 -1.99 10.97
N ARG A 24 -8.68 -2.14 11.39
CA ARG A 24 -9.41 -1.09 12.12
C ARG A 24 -9.15 -1.14 13.62
N ASP A 25 -9.27 -2.32 14.23
CA ASP A 25 -9.29 -2.41 15.70
C ASP A 25 -7.90 -2.56 16.30
N LEU A 26 -6.99 -3.30 15.64
CA LEU A 26 -5.62 -3.48 16.13
C LEU A 26 -4.66 -2.40 15.60
N VAL A 27 -4.54 -2.26 14.29
CA VAL A 27 -3.65 -1.24 13.67
C VAL A 27 -4.20 0.17 13.92
N GLY A 28 -5.52 0.35 13.89
CA GLY A 28 -6.18 1.62 14.20
C GLY A 28 -6.60 2.45 12.99
N LEU A 29 -6.66 1.86 11.79
CA LEU A 29 -7.08 2.57 10.59
C LEU A 29 -8.61 2.73 10.55
N ARG A 30 -9.09 3.94 10.23
CA ARG A 30 -10.53 4.17 10.14
C ARG A 30 -11.10 3.44 8.93
N LEU A 31 -12.08 2.56 9.12
CA LEU A 31 -12.94 2.12 8.02
C LEU A 31 -13.77 3.32 7.57
N ILE A 32 -13.66 3.73 6.30
CA ILE A 32 -14.25 4.98 5.76
C ILE A 32 -15.30 4.76 4.67
N ALA A 33 -15.31 3.59 4.03
CA ALA A 33 -16.36 3.22 3.08
C ALA A 33 -16.51 1.70 3.01
N GLY A 34 -17.73 1.26 2.73
CA GLY A 34 -18.04 -0.13 2.45
C GLY A 34 -19.08 -0.20 1.34
N LEU A 35 -18.78 -0.95 0.29
CA LEU A 35 -19.71 -1.28 -0.78
C LEU A 35 -19.91 -2.77 -0.80
N GLY A 36 -21.13 -3.21 -1.08
CA GLY A 36 -21.41 -4.62 -1.11
C GLY A 36 -22.74 -4.98 -1.72
N ARG A 37 -22.74 -6.14 -2.37
CA ARG A 37 -23.89 -6.89 -2.86
C ARG A 37 -23.67 -8.38 -2.54
N PRO A 38 -24.69 -9.24 -2.64
CA PRO A 38 -24.47 -10.68 -2.42
C PRO A 38 -23.30 -11.22 -3.28
N GLY A 39 -22.33 -11.87 -2.64
CA GLY A 39 -21.14 -12.43 -3.30
C GLY A 39 -19.99 -11.46 -3.59
N TYR A 40 -20.09 -10.19 -3.18
CA TYR A 40 -19.05 -9.20 -3.43
C TYR A 40 -19.09 -8.06 -2.40
N ARG A 41 -17.96 -7.78 -1.75
CA ARG A 41 -17.77 -6.61 -0.90
C ARG A 41 -16.43 -5.95 -1.19
N GLN A 42 -16.36 -4.64 -1.01
CA GLN A 42 -15.12 -3.87 -1.06
C GLN A 42 -15.13 -2.76 0.01
N TYR A 43 -14.15 -2.77 0.89
CA TYR A 43 -14.12 -1.93 2.10
C TYR A 43 -12.83 -1.12 2.14
N PHE A 44 -12.93 0.18 2.41
CA PHE A 44 -11.82 1.14 2.41
C PHE A 44 -11.44 1.55 3.83
N PHE A 45 -10.15 1.55 4.11
CA PHE A 45 -9.52 2.06 5.32
C PHE A 45 -8.70 3.31 4.99
N GLU A 46 -8.76 4.31 5.86
CA GLU A 46 -7.97 5.54 5.79
C GLU A 46 -6.59 5.30 6.42
N ILE A 47 -5.52 5.40 5.61
CA ILE A 47 -4.14 5.39 6.12
C ILE A 47 -3.75 6.82 6.54
N GLY A 48 -4.07 7.79 5.70
CA GLY A 48 -3.78 9.19 5.92
C GLY A 48 -4.62 10.10 5.03
N PRO A 49 -4.29 11.40 4.91
CA PRO A 49 -5.11 12.37 4.20
C PRO A 49 -5.22 12.15 2.68
N ARG A 50 -4.48 11.18 2.11
CA ARG A 50 -4.42 10.93 0.66
C ARG A 50 -4.56 9.46 0.29
N ASP A 51 -4.05 8.58 1.14
CA ASP A 51 -3.84 7.17 0.83
C ASP A 51 -4.86 6.30 1.58
N MET A 52 -5.41 5.33 0.85
CA MET A 52 -6.38 4.36 1.39
C MET A 52 -5.92 2.93 1.14
N LEU A 53 -6.36 2.03 2.02
CA LEU A 53 -6.22 0.59 1.84
C LEU A 53 -7.60 0.01 1.56
N LEU A 54 -7.73 -0.79 0.52
CA LEU A 54 -8.97 -1.45 0.15
C LEU A 54 -8.81 -2.97 0.21
N PHE A 55 -9.82 -3.65 0.73
CA PHE A 55 -9.96 -5.10 0.56
C PHE A 55 -11.24 -5.47 -0.20
N PHE A 56 -11.09 -6.30 -1.23
CA PHE A 56 -12.16 -7.10 -1.80
C PHE A 56 -12.37 -8.38 -0.98
N GLU A 57 -13.61 -8.72 -0.64
CA GLU A 57 -13.96 -10.02 -0.05
C GLU A 57 -14.39 -10.99 -1.16
N TRP A 58 -13.61 -12.05 -1.35
CA TRP A 58 -13.89 -13.11 -2.32
C TRP A 58 -13.80 -14.49 -1.65
N ASN A 59 -14.87 -15.29 -1.76
CA ASN A 59 -15.06 -16.55 -1.01
C ASN A 59 -13.96 -17.60 -1.14
N HIS A 60 -13.13 -17.53 -2.19
CA HIS A 60 -12.08 -18.52 -2.47
C HIS A 60 -10.67 -17.97 -2.32
N VAL A 61 -10.52 -16.71 -1.91
CA VAL A 61 -9.22 -16.17 -1.52
C VAL A 61 -8.82 -16.83 -0.20
N GLN A 62 -7.57 -17.28 -0.15
CA GLN A 62 -6.95 -17.85 1.04
C GLN A 62 -5.75 -16.99 1.40
N PRO A 63 -5.30 -17.00 2.67
CA PRO A 63 -4.02 -16.42 3.05
C PRO A 63 -2.91 -16.93 2.12
N ILE A 64 -2.04 -16.04 1.67
CA ILE A 64 -0.89 -16.43 0.85
C ILE A 64 0.12 -17.20 1.72
N PRO A 65 0.99 -18.05 1.15
CA PRO A 65 2.10 -18.61 1.91
C PRO A 65 2.92 -17.48 2.53
N GLU A 66 3.21 -17.60 3.84
CA GLU A 66 4.06 -16.64 4.53
C GLU A 66 5.44 -16.61 3.87
N LYS A 67 5.98 -15.39 3.74
CA LYS A 67 7.24 -15.13 3.05
C LYS A 67 7.85 -13.86 3.62
N ASP A 68 9.13 -13.95 3.99
CA ASP A 68 9.92 -12.82 4.45
C ASP A 68 9.99 -11.69 3.41
N HIS A 69 9.92 -10.46 3.92
CA HIS A 69 9.97 -9.22 3.14
C HIS A 69 11.28 -9.10 2.35
N GLY A 70 11.20 -8.77 1.07
CA GLY A 70 12.36 -8.58 0.21
C GLY A 70 13.15 -9.84 -0.16
N VAL A 71 12.71 -11.03 0.26
CA VAL A 71 13.41 -12.29 -0.02
C VAL A 71 13.04 -12.82 -1.43
N PRO A 72 13.98 -13.39 -2.21
CA PRO A 72 13.67 -13.91 -3.54
C PRO A 72 12.64 -15.05 -3.53
N VAL A 73 11.81 -15.10 -4.57
CA VAL A 73 10.87 -16.21 -4.82
C VAL A 73 11.06 -16.78 -6.23
N GLN A 74 10.50 -17.96 -6.47
CA GLN A 74 10.51 -18.62 -7.77
C GLN A 74 9.09 -18.72 -8.34
N GLY A 75 8.95 -18.56 -9.66
CA GLY A 75 7.67 -18.66 -10.36
C GLY A 75 6.90 -17.34 -10.43
N PRO A 76 5.60 -17.38 -10.79
CA PRO A 76 4.76 -16.18 -10.87
C PRO A 76 4.71 -15.43 -9.54
N PHE A 77 4.98 -14.13 -9.58
CA PHE A 77 5.04 -13.25 -8.42
C PHE A 77 4.52 -11.86 -8.80
N GLY A 78 3.76 -11.22 -7.91
CA GLY A 78 3.12 -9.94 -8.22
C GLY A 78 3.21 -8.89 -7.13
N PHE A 79 3.55 -9.26 -5.89
CA PHE A 79 3.51 -8.36 -4.74
C PHE A 79 4.45 -8.84 -3.64
N ASP A 80 5.27 -7.92 -3.09
CA ASP A 80 6.22 -8.24 -2.01
C ASP A 80 5.67 -7.86 -0.64
N HIS A 81 5.52 -6.56 -0.37
CA HIS A 81 5.00 -6.07 0.91
C HIS A 81 4.37 -4.68 0.77
N LEU A 82 3.58 -4.30 1.78
CA LEU A 82 3.01 -2.96 1.94
C LEU A 82 3.73 -2.23 3.07
N ALA A 83 4.36 -1.09 2.77
CA ALA A 83 4.95 -0.20 3.78
C ALA A 83 3.98 0.94 4.16
N LEU A 84 3.68 1.08 5.44
CA LEU A 84 2.85 2.14 6.02
C LEU A 84 3.72 3.08 6.86
N GLU A 85 3.89 4.31 6.38
CA GLU A 85 4.65 5.35 7.09
C GLU A 85 3.82 5.89 8.26
N VAL A 86 4.35 5.80 9.49
CA VAL A 86 3.81 6.43 10.70
C VAL A 86 4.38 7.84 10.87
N GLU A 87 3.70 8.69 11.63
CA GLU A 87 4.10 10.10 11.81
C GLU A 87 5.36 10.24 12.67
N THR A 88 5.47 9.43 13.73
CA THR A 88 6.53 9.54 14.74
C THR A 88 7.18 8.20 15.08
N LEU A 89 8.40 8.25 15.63
CA LEU A 89 9.06 7.06 16.16
C LEU A 89 8.25 6.43 17.31
N GLU A 90 7.59 7.25 18.11
CA GLU A 90 6.70 6.82 19.19
C GLU A 90 5.50 6.02 18.66
N ASP A 91 4.91 6.42 17.53
CA ASP A 91 3.82 5.66 16.89
C ASP A 91 4.31 4.28 16.41
N MET A 92 5.56 4.18 15.97
CA MET A 92 6.17 2.92 15.58
C MET A 92 6.32 1.95 16.78
N TRP A 93 6.69 2.48 17.95
CA TRP A 93 6.70 1.69 19.19
C TRP A 93 5.30 1.31 19.66
N GLN A 94 4.30 2.20 19.48
CA GLN A 94 2.92 1.87 19.81
C GLN A 94 2.39 0.70 18.98
N ILE A 95 2.66 0.65 17.66
CA ILE A 95 2.22 -0.48 16.84
C ILE A 95 3.00 -1.76 17.19
N TYR A 96 4.29 -1.67 17.50
CA TYR A 96 5.08 -2.79 18.03
C TYR A 96 4.41 -3.40 19.27
N ASP A 97 4.09 -2.58 20.27
CA ASP A 97 3.49 -3.04 21.53
C ASP A 97 2.09 -3.64 21.31
N ARG A 98 1.28 -3.06 20.41
CA ARG A 98 -0.05 -3.59 20.06
C ARG A 98 0.04 -4.97 19.42
N LEU A 99 0.91 -5.16 18.43
CA LEU A 99 1.09 -6.45 17.75
C LEU A 99 1.60 -7.52 18.73
N LYS A 100 2.60 -7.16 19.54
CA LYS A 100 3.16 -8.04 20.56
C LYS A 100 2.13 -8.45 21.62
N ALA A 101 1.31 -7.51 22.10
CA ALA A 101 0.24 -7.80 23.06
C ALA A 101 -0.87 -8.68 22.48
N ALA A 102 -1.05 -8.66 21.15
CA ALA A 102 -2.01 -9.49 20.44
C ALA A 102 -1.45 -10.88 20.04
N ASP A 103 -0.23 -11.23 20.47
CA ASP A 103 0.48 -12.47 20.09
C ASP A 103 0.65 -12.61 18.57
N ILE A 104 0.82 -11.47 17.88
CA ILE A 104 1.15 -11.41 16.45
C ILE A 104 2.65 -11.18 16.32
N TRP A 105 3.30 -11.95 15.44
CA TRP A 105 4.72 -11.80 15.19
C TRP A 105 5.05 -10.40 14.70
N VAL A 106 6.09 -9.81 15.29
CA VAL A 106 6.61 -8.50 14.93
C VAL A 106 8.12 -8.51 15.13
N SER A 107 8.86 -8.00 14.14
CA SER A 107 10.33 -7.93 14.21
C SER A 107 10.84 -6.91 15.22
N GLU A 108 12.15 -6.85 15.44
CA GLU A 108 12.76 -5.62 15.96
C GLU A 108 12.63 -4.46 14.95
N ILE A 109 12.85 -3.23 15.42
CA ILE A 109 12.99 -2.06 14.57
C ILE A 109 14.37 -2.08 13.92
N LEU A 110 14.41 -1.98 12.60
CA LEU A 110 15.64 -1.93 11.79
C LEU A 110 15.88 -0.51 11.27
N ASP A 111 17.11 -0.02 11.39
CA ASP A 111 17.54 1.26 10.82
C ASP A 111 18.23 1.01 9.47
N HIS A 112 17.57 1.43 8.38
CA HIS A 112 18.10 1.34 7.02
C HIS A 112 18.74 2.66 6.56
N GLY A 113 19.02 3.58 7.49
CA GLY A 113 19.67 4.87 7.27
C GLY A 113 18.75 5.97 6.76
N PHE A 114 17.84 5.67 5.81
CA PHE A 114 16.85 6.62 5.30
C PHE A 114 15.43 6.38 5.86
N ILE A 115 15.23 5.24 6.50
CA ILE A 115 13.94 4.78 7.01
C ILE A 115 14.20 3.82 8.16
N TYR A 116 13.36 3.90 9.18
CA TYR A 116 13.26 2.89 10.23
C TYR A 116 12.08 2.00 9.89
N SER A 117 12.25 0.69 10.03
CA SER A 117 11.27 -0.29 9.57
C SER A 117 10.98 -1.34 10.62
N LEU A 118 9.71 -1.76 10.67
CA LEU A 118 9.15 -2.78 11.55
C LEU A 118 8.30 -3.73 10.72
N TYR A 119 8.51 -5.05 10.84
CA TYR A 119 7.88 -6.02 9.95
C TYR A 119 6.87 -6.92 10.68
N SER A 120 5.77 -7.24 10.00
CA SER A 120 4.71 -8.15 10.47
C SER A 120 3.88 -8.69 9.29
N PHE A 121 2.79 -9.39 9.59
CA PHE A 121 1.84 -9.92 8.61
C PHE A 121 0.40 -9.60 9.01
N ASP A 122 -0.46 -9.42 8.02
CA ASP A 122 -1.91 -9.35 8.23
C ASP A 122 -2.55 -10.76 8.34
N PRO A 123 -3.85 -10.89 8.66
CA PRO A 123 -4.53 -12.18 8.75
C PRO A 123 -4.59 -12.98 7.44
N ASN A 124 -4.24 -12.37 6.30
CA ASN A 124 -4.13 -12.99 4.99
C ASN A 124 -2.67 -13.31 4.62
N ASN A 125 -1.74 -13.23 5.59
CA ASN A 125 -0.30 -13.34 5.42
C ASN A 125 0.30 -12.29 4.46
N ILE A 126 -0.37 -11.15 4.28
CA ILE A 126 0.19 -10.05 3.50
C ILE A 126 1.35 -9.47 4.30
N PRO A 127 2.57 -9.40 3.75
CA PRO A 127 3.70 -8.84 4.47
C PRO A 127 3.52 -7.33 4.62
N ILE A 128 3.60 -6.86 5.87
CA ILE A 128 3.48 -5.44 6.24
C ILE A 128 4.81 -4.94 6.77
N GLU A 129 5.22 -3.77 6.29
CA GLU A 129 6.21 -2.93 6.94
C GLU A 129 5.49 -1.72 7.56
N PHE A 130 5.73 -1.43 8.83
CA PHE A 130 5.47 -0.12 9.41
C PHE A 130 6.77 0.64 9.41
N SER A 131 6.76 1.89 8.98
CA SER A 131 7.99 2.64 8.78
C SER A 131 7.92 4.06 9.28
N TRP A 132 9.07 4.62 9.61
CA TRP A 132 9.22 6.04 9.93
C TRP A 132 10.37 6.60 9.12
N ALA A 133 10.10 7.62 8.30
CA ALA A 133 11.11 8.23 7.46
C ALA A 133 12.18 8.92 8.33
N ASN A 134 13.47 8.70 8.02
CA ASN A 134 14.53 9.38 8.76
C ASN A 134 14.51 10.89 8.41
N PRO A 135 14.31 11.79 9.39
CA PRO A 135 14.28 13.23 9.14
C PRO A 135 15.63 13.78 8.65
N GLU A 136 16.74 13.08 8.91
CA GLU A 136 18.08 13.51 8.51
C GLU A 136 18.41 13.19 7.06
N PHE A 137 17.72 12.20 6.45
CA PHE A 137 18.07 11.75 5.11
C PHE A 137 16.87 11.30 4.27
N ASP A 138 16.57 12.07 3.23
CA ASP A 138 15.43 11.85 2.33
C ASP A 138 15.90 11.47 0.91
N LEU A 139 15.77 10.19 0.57
CA LEU A 139 16.13 9.66 -0.76
C LEU A 139 15.34 10.31 -1.90
N ARG A 140 14.14 10.85 -1.64
CA ARG A 140 13.30 11.50 -2.64
C ARG A 140 13.88 12.84 -3.07
N LYS A 141 14.60 13.52 -2.16
CA LYS A 141 15.31 14.80 -2.42
C LYS A 141 16.72 14.58 -2.92
N THR A 142 17.40 13.54 -2.45
CA THR A 142 18.79 13.29 -2.85
C THR A 142 18.99 11.82 -3.22
N PRO A 143 18.62 11.44 -4.47
CA PRO A 143 18.74 10.07 -4.94
C PRO A 143 20.16 9.52 -4.79
N ARG A 144 20.27 8.20 -4.56
CA ARG A 144 21.53 7.46 -4.40
C ARG A 144 21.49 6.17 -5.20
N MET A 145 22.63 5.78 -5.76
CA MET A 145 22.84 4.48 -6.40
C MET A 145 24.10 3.87 -5.79
N GLN A 146 23.93 2.85 -4.95
CA GLN A 146 25.03 2.13 -4.28
C GLN A 146 25.32 0.78 -4.95
N ASP A 147 24.51 0.35 -5.92
CA ASP A 147 24.80 -0.85 -6.69
C ASP A 147 26.15 -0.67 -7.41
N SER A 148 27.07 -1.60 -7.18
CA SER A 148 28.39 -1.62 -7.83
C SER A 148 28.31 -2.02 -9.31
N LYS A 149 27.22 -2.66 -9.73
CA LYS A 149 26.97 -3.14 -11.09
C LYS A 149 25.54 -2.82 -11.52
N PRO A 150 25.14 -1.53 -11.53
CA PRO A 150 23.78 -1.14 -11.88
C PRO A 150 23.46 -1.62 -13.28
N VAL A 151 22.21 -2.05 -13.47
CA VAL A 151 21.67 -2.39 -14.79
C VAL A 151 21.80 -1.19 -15.74
N PHE A 152 21.87 -1.47 -17.04
CA PHE A 152 22.16 -0.45 -18.05
C PHE A 152 21.23 0.77 -17.97
N GLU A 153 19.93 0.57 -17.78
CA GLU A 153 18.95 1.66 -17.69
C GLU A 153 19.17 2.55 -16.46
N ALA A 154 19.45 1.96 -15.29
CA ALA A 154 19.66 2.70 -14.05
C ALA A 154 20.91 3.60 -14.07
N ARG A 155 21.88 3.31 -14.94
CA ARG A 155 23.09 4.15 -15.14
C ARG A 155 22.77 5.49 -15.77
N LYS A 156 21.61 5.64 -16.42
CA LYS A 156 21.26 6.86 -17.15
C LYS A 156 20.83 8.01 -16.23
N GLY A 157 20.66 7.73 -14.93
CA GLY A 157 20.33 8.73 -13.91
C GLY A 157 18.96 8.50 -13.26
N PRO A 158 18.61 9.30 -12.25
CA PRO A 158 17.36 9.15 -11.49
C PRO A 158 16.15 9.80 -12.17
N ASP A 159 16.38 10.72 -13.11
CA ASP A 159 15.34 11.55 -13.70
C ASP A 159 14.70 10.89 -14.94
N PRO A 160 13.40 11.15 -15.22
CA PRO A 160 12.76 10.66 -16.42
C PRO A 160 13.46 11.14 -17.69
N LEU A 161 13.64 10.22 -18.65
CA LEU A 161 14.20 10.50 -19.97
C LEU A 161 13.05 10.67 -20.98
N PRO A 162 12.76 11.89 -21.46
CA PRO A 162 11.58 12.15 -22.29
C PRO A 162 11.62 11.46 -23.66
N ASP A 163 12.80 11.21 -24.22
CA ASP A 163 12.97 10.76 -25.61
C ASP A 163 13.05 9.23 -25.77
N VAL A 164 12.78 8.47 -24.71
CA VAL A 164 12.81 6.99 -24.74
C VAL A 164 11.54 6.39 -25.35
N TRP A 165 10.42 7.10 -25.21
CA TRP A 165 9.11 6.67 -25.72
C TRP A 165 8.60 7.64 -26.79
N PRO A 166 7.75 7.19 -27.73
CA PRO A 166 7.20 8.08 -28.76
C PRO A 166 6.50 9.30 -28.14
N GLU A 167 6.71 10.46 -28.76
CA GLU A 167 5.90 11.64 -28.45
C GLU A 167 4.43 11.39 -28.80
N VAL A 168 3.52 11.96 -28.01
CA VAL A 168 2.09 11.93 -28.31
C VAL A 168 1.82 12.89 -29.47
N SER A 169 1.77 12.36 -30.69
CA SER A 169 1.52 13.14 -31.92
C SER A 169 0.03 13.43 -32.14
N GLU A 170 -0.86 12.57 -31.64
CA GLU A 170 -2.31 12.66 -31.81
C GLU A 170 -3.00 12.58 -30.43
N PRO A 171 -3.02 13.69 -29.65
CA PRO A 171 -3.66 13.68 -28.34
C PRO A 171 -5.19 13.51 -28.47
N THR A 172 -5.79 12.79 -27.53
CA THR A 172 -7.24 12.55 -27.47
C THR A 172 -8.02 13.87 -27.53
N LEU A 173 -8.94 13.98 -28.49
CA LEU A 173 -9.72 15.20 -28.68
C LEU A 173 -10.66 15.44 -27.49
N PRO A 174 -10.96 16.70 -27.11
CA PRO A 174 -11.83 16.99 -25.97
C PRO A 174 -13.20 16.27 -25.99
N GLN A 175 -13.77 16.07 -27.18
CA GLN A 175 -15.03 15.34 -27.39
C GLN A 175 -14.94 13.81 -27.17
N GLU A 176 -13.74 13.25 -27.20
CA GLU A 176 -13.45 11.84 -26.98
C GLU A 176 -13.07 11.54 -25.53
N GLN A 177 -12.78 12.58 -24.73
CA GLN A 177 -12.46 12.49 -23.31
C GLN A 177 -13.71 12.20 -22.44
N LYS A 178 -14.39 11.09 -22.76
CA LYS A 178 -15.61 10.65 -22.08
C LYS A 178 -15.26 9.98 -20.74
N ILE A 179 -15.99 10.36 -19.69
CA ILE A 179 -15.89 9.76 -18.36
C ILE A 179 -17.13 8.90 -18.12
N TYR A 180 -16.92 7.63 -17.79
CA TYR A 180 -17.98 6.69 -17.50
C TYR A 180 -18.15 6.50 -15.99
N PRO A 181 -19.38 6.36 -15.48
CA PRO A 181 -19.60 6.05 -14.08
C PRO A 181 -19.06 4.66 -13.74
N GLY A 182 -18.36 4.56 -12.61
CA GLY A 182 -17.89 3.31 -12.03
C GLY A 182 -18.58 3.00 -10.70
N GLU A 183 -18.28 1.82 -10.17
CA GLU A 183 -18.63 1.45 -8.79
C GLU A 183 -18.02 2.45 -7.80
N GLY A 184 -18.76 2.81 -6.76
CA GLY A 184 -18.42 3.92 -5.85
C GLY A 184 -19.15 5.22 -6.17
N SER A 185 -19.75 5.36 -7.36
CA SER A 185 -20.58 6.52 -7.70
C SER A 185 -21.79 6.68 -6.78
N GLU A 186 -22.32 5.57 -6.25
CA GLU A 186 -23.42 5.52 -5.28
C GLU A 186 -23.07 6.13 -3.91
N LEU A 187 -21.78 6.21 -3.55
CA LEU A 187 -21.33 6.84 -2.29
C LEU A 187 -21.59 8.34 -2.27
N ARG A 188 -21.84 8.95 -3.42
CA ARG A 188 -22.26 10.37 -3.51
C ARG A 188 -23.70 10.59 -3.07
N SER A 189 -24.49 9.51 -2.91
CA SER A 189 -25.87 9.62 -2.45
C SER A 189 -25.96 9.87 -0.94
N LYS A 190 -27.02 10.55 -0.48
CA LYS A 190 -27.16 11.00 0.92
C LYS A 190 -27.50 9.91 1.94
N LYS A 191 -27.73 8.66 1.52
CA LYS A 191 -28.16 7.59 2.44
C LYS A 191 -26.95 6.84 2.99
N ASN A 192 -26.41 7.33 4.11
CA ASN A 192 -25.43 6.59 4.91
C ASN A 192 -26.12 5.42 5.64
N ARG A 193 -25.42 4.29 5.79
CA ARG A 193 -25.89 3.09 6.50
C ARG A 193 -25.25 2.92 7.88
N TRP A 194 -24.37 3.84 8.30
CA TRP A 194 -23.88 3.95 9.66
C TRP A 194 -24.83 4.79 10.51
#